data_AF-A0A5K1BRJ6-F1
#
_entry.id   AF-A0A5K1BRJ6-F1
#
_cell.length_a   1.000
_cell.length_b   1.000
_cell.length_c   1.000
_cell.angle_alpha   90.00
_cell.angle_beta   90.00
_cell.angle_gamma   90.00
#
_symmetry.space_group_name_H-M   'P 1'
#
loop_
_entity.id
_entity.type
_entity.pdbx_description
1 polymer ?
#
loop_
_entity_poly.entity_id
_entity_poly.type
_entity_poly.pdbx_seq_one_letter_code
_entity_poly.pdbx_strand_id
1 'polypeptide(L)'
;TTRRKELHGSATADALSGTWANVLSSITLQAYSLFFSCNTIEENYPGFIFLIKEELDEDVAHAEIDLFLHNNKVVKARASPCGQVNLDTDQ
;
A
#
# COMPACT_ATOMS: atom_id res chain seq x y z
N THR A 1 6.32 -28.70 9.57
CA THR A 1 5.23 -27.90 8.99
C THR A 1 5.38 -26.47 9.47
N THR A 2 5.59 -25.50 8.58
CA THR A 2 5.77 -24.09 8.98
C THR A 2 4.39 -23.50 9.28
N ARG A 3 4.20 -22.97 10.49
CA ARG A 3 2.94 -22.37 10.94
C ARG A 3 2.66 -21.12 10.07
N ARG A 4 1.51 -21.08 9.39
CA ARG A 4 1.10 -19.94 8.55
C ARG A 4 0.99 -18.69 9.40
N LYS A 5 1.53 -17.56 8.91
CA LYS A 5 1.52 -16.27 9.62
C LYS A 5 0.17 -15.61 9.38
N GLU A 6 -0.65 -15.49 10.42
CA GLU A 6 -1.95 -14.82 10.39
C GLU A 6 -1.80 -13.38 10.90
N LEU A 7 -2.51 -12.44 10.27
CA LEU A 7 -2.60 -11.04 10.71
C LEU A 7 -3.78 -10.88 11.68
N HIS A 8 -3.52 -10.41 12.89
CA HIS A 8 -4.51 -10.29 13.97
C HIS A 8 -4.85 -8.84 14.36
N GLY A 9 -4.15 -7.85 13.82
CA GLY A 9 -4.34 -6.44 14.15
C GLY A 9 -5.08 -5.68 13.05
N SER A 10 -5.89 -4.70 13.45
CA SER A 10 -6.42 -3.66 12.57
C SER A 10 -5.89 -2.31 13.07
N ALA A 11 -5.55 -1.42 12.14
CA ALA A 11 -5.09 -0.07 12.44
C ALA A 11 -5.81 0.91 11.51
N THR A 12 -6.09 2.11 12.02
CA THR A 12 -6.55 3.24 11.21
C THR A 12 -5.33 3.93 10.62
N ALA A 13 -5.36 4.20 9.31
CA ALA A 13 -4.37 5.08 8.69
C ALA A 13 -4.83 6.52 8.90
N ASP A 14 -3.99 7.32 9.55
CA ASP A 14 -4.14 8.77 9.57
C ASP A 14 -3.69 9.36 8.21
N ALA A 15 -3.79 10.68 8.03
CA ALA A 15 -3.47 11.38 6.79
C ALA A 15 -2.03 11.13 6.27
N LEU A 16 -1.66 11.81 5.18
CA LEU A 16 -0.34 11.70 4.55
C LEU A 16 0.79 11.79 5.59
N SER A 17 1.55 10.70 5.76
CA SER A 17 2.63 10.61 6.72
C SER A 17 3.93 10.31 6.00
N GLY A 18 4.95 11.14 6.21
CA GLY A 18 6.26 10.93 5.61
C GLY A 18 7.27 12.00 6.03
N THR A 19 8.55 11.69 5.87
CA THR A 19 9.65 12.63 6.17
C THR A 19 9.80 13.75 5.15
N TRP A 20 9.08 13.64 4.02
CA TRP A 20 9.07 14.65 2.97
C TRP A 20 8.53 16.01 3.47
N ALA A 21 7.62 16.01 4.45
CA ALA A 21 7.06 17.23 5.04
C ALA A 21 8.13 18.11 5.75
N ASN A 22 9.30 17.54 6.06
CA ASN A 22 10.43 18.29 6.62
C ASN A 22 11.28 18.98 5.54
N VAL A 23 10.96 18.79 4.26
CA VAL A 23 11.68 19.39 3.14
C VAL A 23 10.99 20.70 2.75
N LEU A 24 11.74 21.81 2.75
CA LEU A 24 11.23 23.16 2.44
C LEU A 24 10.94 23.40 0.95
N SER A 25 10.99 22.37 0.11
CA SER A 25 10.86 22.45 -1.34
C SER A 25 9.92 21.37 -1.86
N SER A 26 9.33 21.60 -3.03
CA SER A 26 8.56 20.58 -3.72
C SER A 26 9.40 19.32 -3.98
N ILE A 27 8.82 18.14 -3.76
CA ILE A 27 9.43 16.85 -4.07
C ILE A 27 8.53 16.07 -5.02
N THR A 28 9.14 15.43 -6.01
CA THR A 28 8.44 14.47 -6.88
C THR A 28 8.71 13.06 -6.36
N LEU A 29 7.63 12.32 -6.12
CA LEU A 29 7.64 10.93 -5.64
C LEU A 29 6.96 10.03 -6.67
N GLN A 30 7.45 8.79 -6.79
CA GLN A 30 6.77 7.72 -7.50
C GLN A 30 5.60 7.23 -6.67
N ALA A 31 4.43 7.12 -7.30
CA ALA A 31 3.20 6.66 -6.66
C ALA A 31 2.88 5.23 -7.09
N TYR A 32 2.54 4.40 -6.11
CA TYR A 32 2.10 3.03 -6.31
C TYR A 32 0.79 2.81 -5.57
N SER A 33 -0.25 2.36 -6.27
CA SER A 33 -1.49 1.94 -5.63
C SER A 33 -1.35 0.54 -5.08
N LEU A 34 -1.69 0.38 -3.81
CA LEU A 34 -1.88 -0.91 -3.17
C LEU A 34 -3.39 -1.14 -2.99
N PHE A 35 -3.92 -2.13 -3.69
CA PHE A 35 -5.35 -2.47 -3.66
C PHE A 35 -5.57 -3.91 -3.21
N PHE A 36 -6.74 -4.14 -2.62
CA PHE A 36 -7.07 -5.38 -1.93
C PHE A 36 -8.39 -5.93 -2.45
N SER A 37 -8.42 -7.24 -2.67
CA SER A 37 -9.64 -7.96 -3.03
C SER A 37 -9.80 -9.18 -2.13
N CYS A 38 -10.95 -9.30 -1.47
CA CYS A 38 -11.23 -10.44 -0.60
C CYS A 38 -11.95 -11.55 -1.38
N ASN A 39 -11.68 -12.80 -1.02
CA ASN A 39 -12.48 -13.94 -1.48
C ASN A 39 -13.93 -13.92 -0.95
N THR A 40 -14.24 -13.05 0.02
CA THR A 40 -15.58 -12.87 0.59
C THR A 40 -16.23 -11.63 -0.03
N ILE A 41 -17.40 -11.81 -0.67
CA ILE A 41 -18.06 -10.79 -1.51
C ILE A 41 -18.43 -9.51 -0.73
N GLU A 42 -18.69 -9.61 0.57
CA GLU A 42 -19.16 -8.50 1.40
C GLU A 42 -18.03 -7.66 2.03
N GLU A 43 -16.76 -8.04 1.85
CA GLU A 43 -15.63 -7.36 2.50
C GLU A 43 -14.80 -6.53 1.53
N ASN A 44 -14.98 -5.21 1.63
CA ASN A 44 -14.15 -4.23 0.95
C ASN A 44 -13.07 -3.72 1.89
N TYR A 45 -11.84 -3.70 1.40
CA TYR A 45 -10.69 -3.14 2.10
C TYR A 45 -10.27 -1.86 1.37
N PRO A 46 -10.03 -0.74 2.09
CA PRO A 46 -9.57 0.48 1.46
C PRO A 46 -8.20 0.25 0.80
N GLY A 47 -8.01 0.84 -0.37
CA GLY A 47 -6.69 0.91 -1.00
C GLY A 47 -5.83 2.01 -0.37
N PHE A 48 -4.53 1.92 -0.59
CA PHE A 48 -3.56 2.93 -0.18
C PHE A 48 -2.70 3.36 -1.37
N ILE A 49 -2.15 4.56 -1.31
CA ILE A 49 -1.08 5.00 -2.22
C ILE A 49 0.23 5.05 -1.42
N PHE A 50 1.25 4.36 -1.93
CA PHE A 50 2.61 4.50 -1.45
C PHE A 50 3.34 5.52 -2.31
N LEU A 51 3.87 6.54 -1.65
CA LEU A 51 4.73 7.54 -2.28
C LEU A 51 6.17 7.28 -1.84
N ILE A 52 7.04 7.01 -2.80
CA ILE A 52 8.45 6.72 -2.56
C ILE A 52 9.33 7.53 -3.52
N LYS A 53 10.56 7.81 -3.12
CA LYS A 53 11.46 8.64 -3.93
C LYS A 53 12.02 7.90 -5.14
N GLU A 54 12.33 6.63 -4.95
CA GLU A 54 12.93 5.78 -5.97
C GLU A 54 11.86 4.96 -6.68
N GLU A 55 12.14 4.57 -7.93
CA GLU A 55 11.29 3.63 -8.66
C GLU A 55 11.54 2.20 -8.15
N LEU A 56 10.46 1.45 -7.95
CA LEU A 56 10.54 0.01 -7.68
C LEU A 56 10.88 -0.73 -8.98
N ASP A 57 11.69 -1.79 -8.86
CA ASP A 57 11.85 -2.75 -9.95
C ASP A 57 10.48 -3.30 -10.39
N GLU A 58 10.37 -3.60 -11.68
CA GLU A 58 9.11 -3.98 -12.35
C GLU A 58 8.39 -5.14 -11.64
N ASP A 59 9.13 -6.14 -11.17
CA ASP A 59 8.57 -7.30 -10.47
C ASP A 59 7.98 -6.93 -9.10
N VAL A 60 8.59 -5.97 -8.40
CA VAL A 60 8.11 -5.44 -7.13
C VAL A 60 6.94 -4.48 -7.35
N ALA A 61 7.02 -3.62 -8.36
CA ALA A 61 6.00 -2.63 -8.73
C ALA A 61 4.64 -3.27 -9.07
N HIS A 62 4.66 -4.51 -9.54
CA HIS A 62 3.49 -5.30 -9.93
C HIS A 62 3.25 -6.53 -9.02
N ALA A 63 3.83 -6.53 -7.83
CA ALA A 63 3.71 -7.65 -6.90
C ALA A 63 2.26 -7.97 -6.53
N GLU A 64 1.93 -9.26 -6.52
CA GLU A 64 0.67 -9.81 -6.04
C GLU A 64 0.94 -10.79 -4.89
N ILE A 65 0.25 -10.60 -3.76
CA ILE A 65 0.47 -11.40 -2.55
C ILE A 65 -0.88 -11.77 -1.93
N ASP A 66 -1.03 -13.06 -1.60
CA ASP A 66 -2.16 -13.54 -0.82
C ASP A 66 -1.91 -13.32 0.69
N LEU A 67 -2.77 -12.52 1.31
CA LEU A 67 -2.81 -12.28 2.75
C LEU A 67 -3.83 -13.22 3.40
N PHE A 68 -3.36 -14.05 4.32
CA PHE A 68 -4.20 -14.98 5.05
C PHE A 68 -4.65 -14.34 6.36
N LEU A 69 -5.93 -14.01 6.44
CA LEU A 69 -6.57 -13.43 7.62
C LEU A 69 -7.36 -14.52 8.37
N HIS A 70 -7.91 -14.15 9.53
CA HIS A 70 -8.74 -15.05 10.32
C HIS A 70 -10.02 -15.48 9.57
N ASN A 71 -10.68 -16.54 10.06
CA ASN A 71 -11.90 -17.10 9.45
C ASN A 71 -11.72 -17.57 7.99
N ASN A 72 -10.55 -18.09 7.63
CA ASN A 72 -10.22 -18.58 6.28
C ASN A 72 -10.37 -17.54 5.17
N LYS A 73 -10.27 -16.25 5.53
CA LYS A 73 -10.30 -15.17 4.56
C LYS A 73 -8.95 -15.05 3.87
N VAL A 74 -9.01 -14.91 2.55
CA VAL A 74 -7.84 -14.65 1.72
C VAL A 74 -8.06 -13.32 1.05
N VAL A 75 -7.20 -12.36 1.34
CA VAL A 75 -7.19 -11.04 0.72
C VAL A 75 -6.00 -10.98 -0.21
N LYS A 76 -6.26 -10.79 -1.49
CA LYS A 76 -5.24 -10.60 -2.49
C LYS A 76 -4.85 -9.13 -2.53
N ALA A 77 -3.62 -8.84 -2.14
CA ALA A 77 -3.00 -7.52 -2.22
C ALA A 77 -2.24 -7.40 -3.54
N ARG A 78 -2.38 -6.26 -4.22
CA ARG A 78 -1.71 -5.97 -5.49
C ARG A 78 -1.14 -4.57 -5.49
N ALA A 79 0.09 -4.46 -5.95
CA ALA A 79 0.72 -3.18 -6.26
C ALA A 79 0.56 -2.89 -7.76
N SER A 80 0.46 -1.61 -8.11
CA SER A 80 0.65 -1.13 -9.47
C SER A 80 1.18 0.30 -9.49
N PRO A 81 2.07 0.66 -10.44
CA PRO A 81 2.48 2.04 -10.67
C PRO A 81 1.29 2.94 -10.97
N CYS A 82 1.32 4.17 -10.47
CA CYS A 82 0.30 5.20 -10.69
C CYS A 82 0.89 6.50 -11.26
N GLY A 83 2.18 6.50 -11.60
CA GLY A 83 2.89 7.66 -12.09
C GLY A 83 3.56 8.45 -10.96
N GLN A 84 3.73 9.75 -11.18
CA GLN A 84 4.46 10.63 -10.28
C GLN A 84 3.52 11.64 -9.62
N VAL A 85 3.81 11.95 -8.35
CA VAL A 85 3.10 12.96 -7.57
C VAL A 85 4.11 13.99 -7.10
N ASN A 86 3.81 15.26 -7.34
CA ASN A 86 4.56 16.37 -6.76
C ASN A 86 3.88 16.79 -5.46
N LEU A 87 4.64 16.80 -4.36
CA LEU A 87 4.20 17.29 -3.06
C LEU A 87 4.97 18.56 -2.73
N ASP A 88 4.27 19.58 -2.25
CA ASP A 88 4.84 20.83 -1.75
C ASP A 88 4.43 21.04 -0.27
N THR A 89 4.78 22.19 0.28
CA THR A 89 4.54 22.54 1.68
C THR A 89 3.06 22.69 2.05
N ASP A 90 2.16 22.68 1.07
CA ASP A 90 0.73 22.92 1.29
C ASP A 90 -0.08 21.62 1.45
N GLN A 91 0.56 20.45 1.25
CA GLN A 91 -0.05 19.12 1.43
C GLN A 91 0.07 18.58 2.85
#